data_AF-A0AA42I0U6-F1
#
_entry.id   AF-A0AA42I0U6-F1
#
_cell.length_a   1.000
_cell.length_b   1.000
_cell.length_c   1.000
_cell.angle_alpha   90.00
_cell.angle_beta   90.00
_cell.angle_gamma   90.00
#
_symmetry.space_group_name_H-M   'P 1'
#
loop_
_entity.id
_entity.type
_entity.pdbx_description
1 polymer ?
#
loop_
_entity_poly.entity_id
_entity_poly.type
_entity_poly.pdbx_seq_one_letter_code
_entity_poly.pdbx_strand_id
1 'polypeptide(L)'
;MDCEWIGWCALKPEAQAAWIQAVGSILAIAVALGVPAWQKRKEVKSKEEDQRQRAINTAGALQPFVDAYRRRAQMLKECLEEKQSVDQLKRIFPIDAFDLAPTVQQFHPTFHLMGTAGSVANMFVSSLFWLQQAMHVIQKESLRDETRLQILQDCENTIALAQELAPLLIALCGKTNRLPDQDMESH
;
A
#
# COMPACT_ATOMS: atom_id res chain seq x y z
N MET A 1 -37.67 -5.62 61.81
CA MET A 1 -37.22 -5.80 60.43
C MET A 1 -36.57 -4.50 59.98
N ASP A 2 -35.37 -4.31 60.49
CA ASP A 2 -34.15 -3.96 59.75
C ASP A 2 -34.25 -2.73 58.87
N CYS A 3 -34.47 -1.65 59.60
CA CYS A 3 -34.30 -0.30 59.15
C CYS A 3 -32.83 0.14 59.43
N GLU A 4 -31.85 -0.76 59.25
CA GLU A 4 -30.41 -0.43 59.30
C GLU A 4 -29.88 0.16 57.99
N TRP A 5 -30.76 0.30 56.98
CA TRP A 5 -30.56 1.19 55.83
C TRP A 5 -31.02 2.65 56.12
N ILE A 6 -31.36 2.98 57.38
CA ILE A 6 -31.69 4.35 57.85
C ILE A 6 -30.42 5.20 58.06
N GLY A 7 -29.63 5.37 57.01
CA GLY A 7 -28.84 6.60 56.84
C GLY A 7 -29.59 7.60 55.96
N TRP A 8 -30.45 7.11 55.07
CA TRP A 8 -31.09 7.89 54.02
C TRP A 8 -32.47 8.43 54.41
N CYS A 9 -33.26 7.68 55.18
CA CYS A 9 -34.62 8.09 55.57
C CYS A 9 -34.68 9.17 56.68
N ALA A 10 -33.54 9.52 57.29
CA ALA A 10 -33.46 10.54 58.34
C ALA A 10 -33.01 11.93 57.85
N LEU A 11 -32.68 12.08 56.55
CA LEU A 11 -32.32 13.37 55.97
C LEU A 11 -33.56 14.17 55.55
N LYS A 12 -33.54 15.48 55.83
CA LYS A 12 -34.58 16.41 55.37
C LYS A 12 -34.69 16.35 53.83
N PRO A 13 -35.91 16.47 53.26
CA PRO A 13 -36.13 16.41 51.81
C PRO A 13 -35.22 17.34 51.01
N GLU A 14 -34.89 18.52 51.57
CA GLU A 14 -33.99 19.48 50.90
C GLU A 14 -32.54 18.96 50.79
N ALA A 15 -32.08 18.19 51.78
CA ALA A 15 -30.73 17.65 51.80
C ALA A 15 -30.57 16.43 50.88
N GLN A 16 -31.64 15.64 50.70
CA GLN A 16 -31.67 14.57 49.69
C GLN A 16 -31.65 15.16 48.27
N ALA A 17 -32.42 16.23 48.01
CA ALA A 17 -32.44 16.91 46.72
C ALA A 17 -31.08 17.53 46.36
N ALA A 18 -30.42 18.18 47.31
CA ALA A 18 -29.08 18.76 47.12
C ALA A 18 -28.02 17.67 46.81
N TRP A 19 -28.09 16.52 47.46
CA TRP A 19 -27.19 15.39 47.19
C TRP A 19 -27.39 14.81 45.79
N ILE A 20 -28.65 14.60 45.37
CA ILE A 20 -28.98 14.09 44.02
C ILE A 20 -28.50 15.08 42.95
N GLN A 21 -28.65 16.38 43.19
CA GLN A 21 -28.17 17.41 42.27
C GLN A 21 -26.64 17.40 42.14
N ALA A 22 -25.92 17.28 43.27
CA ALA A 22 -24.46 17.22 43.26
C ALA A 22 -23.95 15.96 42.54
N VAL A 23 -24.45 14.78 42.87
CA VAL A 23 -24.04 13.51 42.24
C VAL A 23 -24.45 13.48 40.76
N GLY A 24 -25.66 13.94 40.44
CA GLY A 24 -26.15 14.05 39.06
C GLY A 24 -25.28 14.96 38.20
N SER A 25 -24.83 16.10 38.75
CA SER A 25 -23.93 17.01 38.03
C SER A 25 -22.56 16.39 37.76
N ILE A 26 -21.99 15.66 38.72
CA ILE A 26 -20.70 14.95 38.54
C ILE A 26 -20.84 13.85 37.50
N LEU A 27 -21.91 13.06 37.54
CA LEU A 27 -22.18 12.02 36.54
C LEU A 27 -22.38 12.62 35.14
N ALA A 28 -23.12 13.73 35.02
CA ALA A 28 -23.32 14.41 33.75
C ALA A 28 -22.00 14.91 33.17
N ILE A 29 -21.11 15.49 33.98
CA ILE A 29 -19.77 15.92 33.57
C ILE A 29 -18.92 14.72 33.16
N ALA A 30 -18.95 13.63 33.93
CA ALA A 30 -18.20 12.41 33.62
C ALA A 30 -18.64 11.78 32.29
N VAL A 31 -19.94 11.75 32.00
CA VAL A 31 -20.49 11.27 30.71
C VAL A 31 -20.12 12.22 29.57
N ALA A 32 -20.23 13.53 29.78
CA ALA A 32 -19.92 14.55 28.77
C ALA A 32 -18.46 14.51 28.33
N LEU A 33 -17.52 14.12 29.20
CA LEU A 33 -16.10 13.95 28.87
C LEU A 33 -15.76 12.52 28.43
N GLY A 34 -16.38 11.52 29.04
CA GLY A 34 -16.09 10.11 28.81
C GLY A 34 -16.54 9.62 27.43
N VAL A 35 -17.74 10.00 26.99
CA VAL A 35 -18.28 9.55 25.69
C VAL A 35 -17.44 10.07 24.51
N PRO A 36 -17.10 11.38 24.41
CA PRO A 36 -16.24 11.86 23.32
C PRO A 36 -14.85 11.25 23.34
N ALA A 37 -14.27 11.01 24.52
CA ALA A 37 -12.96 10.37 24.63
C ALA A 37 -13.00 8.91 24.14
N TRP A 38 -14.05 8.17 24.47
CA TRP A 38 -14.25 6.80 23.98
C TRP A 38 -14.51 6.75 22.47
N GLN A 39 -15.34 7.66 21.96
CA GLN A 39 -15.61 7.78 20.52
C GLN A 39 -14.33 8.10 19.73
N LYS A 40 -13.53 9.09 20.16
CA LYS A 40 -12.24 9.40 19.54
C LYS A 40 -11.29 8.21 19.52
N ARG A 41 -11.21 7.44 20.62
CA ARG A 41 -10.38 6.22 20.67
C ARG A 41 -10.86 5.16 19.68
N LYS A 42 -12.17 4.98 19.54
CA LYS A 42 -12.75 4.03 18.58
C LYS A 42 -12.50 4.47 17.13
N GLU A 43 -12.64 5.76 16.84
CA GLU A 43 -12.35 6.32 15.52
C GLU A 43 -10.88 6.17 15.12
N VAL A 44 -9.95 6.42 16.05
CA VAL A 44 -8.51 6.23 15.78
C VAL A 44 -8.23 4.77 15.45
N LYS A 45 -8.73 3.82 16.25
CA LYS A 45 -8.57 2.38 15.97
C LYS A 45 -9.17 1.97 14.63
N SER A 46 -10.38 2.42 14.32
CA SER A 46 -11.05 2.13 13.04
C SER A 46 -10.23 2.66 11.87
N LYS A 47 -9.67 3.87 11.99
CA LYS A 47 -8.82 4.46 10.93
C LYS A 47 -7.53 3.67 10.74
N GLU A 48 -6.90 3.20 11.81
CA GLU A 48 -5.70 2.36 11.74
C GLU A 48 -5.98 1.02 11.06
N GLU A 49 -7.11 0.38 11.40
CA GLU A 49 -7.57 -0.87 10.76
C GLU A 49 -7.87 -0.66 9.27
N ASP A 50 -8.58 0.41 8.92
CA ASP A 50 -8.88 0.76 7.52
C ASP A 50 -7.60 1.03 6.72
N GLN A 51 -6.64 1.76 7.29
CA GLN A 51 -5.35 2.02 6.66
C GLN A 51 -4.56 0.73 6.43
N ARG A 52 -4.53 -0.15 7.45
CA ARG A 52 -3.90 -1.46 7.34
C ARG A 52 -4.53 -2.31 6.24
N GLN A 53 -5.86 -2.36 6.16
CA GLN A 53 -6.54 -3.13 5.13
C GLN A 53 -6.26 -2.57 3.73
N ARG A 54 -6.20 -1.24 3.58
CA ARG A 54 -5.81 -0.61 2.32
C ARG A 54 -4.37 -0.95 1.93
N ALA A 55 -3.45 -0.98 2.89
CA ALA A 55 -2.06 -1.38 2.65
C ALA A 55 -1.97 -2.85 2.17
N ILE A 56 -2.71 -3.76 2.81
CA ILE A 56 -2.79 -5.18 2.41
C ILE A 56 -3.36 -5.32 1.00
N ASN A 57 -4.46 -4.63 0.70
CA ASN A 57 -5.09 -4.67 -0.62
C ASN A 57 -4.15 -4.12 -1.70
N THR A 58 -3.45 -3.01 -1.40
CA THR A 58 -2.46 -2.41 -2.29
C THR A 58 -1.31 -3.37 -2.56
N ALA A 59 -0.76 -3.99 -1.51
CA ALA A 59 0.34 -4.95 -1.63
C ALA A 59 -0.06 -6.17 -2.48
N GLY A 60 -1.25 -6.72 -2.22
CA GLY A 60 -1.78 -7.86 -2.96
C GLY A 60 -2.03 -7.55 -4.44
N ALA A 61 -2.49 -6.34 -4.76
CA ALA A 61 -2.67 -5.88 -6.13
C ALA A 61 -1.34 -5.68 -6.87
N LEU A 62 -0.29 -5.23 -6.17
CA LEU A 62 1.02 -4.96 -6.77
C LEU A 62 1.86 -6.22 -7.02
N GLN A 63 1.76 -7.22 -6.15
CA GLN A 63 2.60 -8.43 -6.17
C GLN A 63 2.75 -9.11 -7.55
N PRO A 64 1.68 -9.39 -8.33
CA PRO A 64 1.84 -10.05 -9.62
C PRO A 64 2.63 -9.23 -10.66
N PHE A 65 2.53 -7.91 -10.58
CA PHE A 65 3.21 -7.01 -11.51
C PHE A 65 4.71 -6.93 -11.24
N VAL A 66 5.12 -6.95 -9.96
CA VAL A 66 6.54 -6.93 -9.59
C VAL A 66 7.29 -8.10 -10.22
N ASP A 67 6.73 -9.31 -10.13
CA ASP A 67 7.33 -10.50 -10.75
C ASP A 67 7.32 -10.44 -12.28
N ALA A 68 6.23 -9.95 -12.87
CA ALA A 68 6.11 -9.82 -14.32
C ALA A 68 7.16 -8.86 -14.90
N TYR A 69 7.28 -7.66 -14.33
CA TYR A 69 8.26 -6.67 -14.78
C TYR A 69 9.69 -7.10 -14.48
N ARG A 70 9.95 -7.78 -13.35
CA ARG A 70 11.27 -8.37 -13.07
C ARG A 70 11.70 -9.33 -14.18
N ARG A 71 10.81 -10.24 -14.60
CA ARG A 71 11.11 -11.18 -15.69
C ARG A 71 11.36 -10.46 -17.02
N ARG A 72 10.58 -9.42 -17.33
CA ARG A 72 10.78 -8.60 -18.53
C ARG A 72 12.12 -7.87 -18.51
N ALA A 73 12.48 -7.26 -17.39
CA ALA A 73 13.77 -6.59 -17.21
C ALA A 73 14.95 -7.56 -17.32
N GLN A 74 14.82 -8.76 -16.75
CA GLN A 74 15.81 -9.83 -16.88
C GLN A 74 16.00 -10.26 -18.34
N MET A 75 14.91 -10.51 -19.06
CA MET A 75 14.96 -10.88 -20.47
C MET A 75 15.60 -9.78 -21.32
N LEU A 76 15.26 -8.51 -21.07
CA LEU A 76 15.87 -7.38 -21.76
C LEU A 76 17.37 -7.29 -21.48
N LYS A 77 17.77 -7.46 -20.21
CA LYS A 77 19.18 -7.48 -19.82
C LYS A 77 19.95 -8.55 -20.59
N GLU A 78 19.45 -9.79 -20.62
CA GLU A 78 20.08 -10.91 -21.32
C GLU A 78 20.24 -10.60 -22.82
N CYS A 79 19.19 -10.09 -23.49
CA CYS A 79 19.29 -9.72 -24.91
C CYS A 79 20.31 -8.60 -25.16
N LEU A 80 20.46 -7.66 -24.22
CA LEU A 80 21.44 -6.57 -24.34
C LEU A 80 22.88 -7.06 -24.12
N GLU A 81 23.10 -7.97 -23.17
CA GLU A 81 24.39 -8.61 -22.88
C GLU A 81 24.86 -9.50 -24.05
N GLU A 82 23.95 -10.23 -24.68
CA GLU A 82 24.20 -11.02 -25.89
C GLU A 82 24.48 -10.15 -27.14
N LYS A 83 24.42 -8.83 -26.99
CA LYS A 83 24.58 -7.86 -28.08
C LYS A 83 23.62 -8.12 -29.24
N GLN A 84 22.39 -8.53 -28.94
CA GLN A 84 21.38 -8.73 -29.98
C GLN A 84 21.19 -7.46 -30.81
N SER A 85 20.88 -7.68 -32.09
CA SER A 85 20.64 -6.60 -33.03
C SER A 85 19.41 -5.78 -32.60
N VAL A 86 19.41 -4.49 -32.94
CA VAL A 86 18.29 -3.60 -32.63
C VAL A 86 16.98 -4.13 -33.24
N ASP A 87 17.03 -4.72 -34.43
CA ASP A 87 15.84 -5.30 -35.09
C ASP A 87 15.28 -6.52 -34.34
N GLN A 88 16.14 -7.34 -33.72
CA GLN A 88 15.68 -8.43 -32.85
C GLN A 88 15.04 -7.89 -31.58
N LEU A 89 15.67 -6.91 -30.93
CA LEU A 89 15.12 -6.27 -29.73
C LEU A 89 13.73 -5.67 -30.01
N LYS A 90 13.55 -5.00 -31.15
CA LYS A 90 12.26 -4.42 -31.56
C LYS A 90 11.15 -5.44 -31.77
N ARG A 91 11.50 -6.65 -32.21
CA ARG A 91 10.55 -7.75 -32.41
C ARG A 91 10.13 -8.39 -31.10
N ILE A 92 11.05 -8.48 -30.15
CA ILE A 92 10.83 -9.12 -28.85
C ILE A 92 10.07 -8.18 -27.90
N PHE A 93 10.48 -6.91 -27.85
CA PHE A 93 9.96 -5.93 -26.90
C PHE A 93 9.12 -4.88 -27.62
N PRO A 94 7.78 -4.86 -27.44
CA PRO A 94 6.97 -3.77 -27.94
C PRO A 94 7.28 -2.48 -27.16
N ILE A 95 6.90 -1.34 -27.72
CA ILE A 95 7.24 -0.02 -27.16
C ILE A 95 6.67 0.21 -25.75
N ASP A 96 5.57 -0.47 -25.44
CA ASP A 96 4.81 -0.44 -24.19
C ASP A 96 5.17 -1.58 -23.22
N ALA A 97 6.26 -2.32 -23.48
CA ALA A 97 6.65 -3.48 -22.66
C ALA A 97 6.81 -3.18 -21.15
N PHE A 98 7.11 -1.92 -20.81
CA PHE A 98 7.28 -1.43 -19.45
C PHE A 98 6.26 -0.36 -19.06
N ASP A 99 5.20 -0.17 -19.84
CA ASP A 99 4.11 0.73 -19.46
C ASP A 99 3.49 0.27 -18.14
N LEU A 100 3.26 1.24 -17.26
CA LEU A 100 2.75 0.96 -15.92
C LEU A 100 1.29 0.52 -16.02
N ALA A 101 0.99 -0.70 -15.54
CA ALA A 101 -0.36 -1.23 -15.55
C ALA A 101 -1.35 -0.26 -14.85
N PRO A 102 -2.58 -0.09 -15.38
CA PRO A 102 -3.57 0.81 -14.79
C PRO A 102 -3.83 0.55 -13.30
N THR A 103 -3.80 -0.72 -12.90
CA THR A 103 -3.92 -1.13 -11.49
C THR A 103 -2.80 -0.53 -10.63
N VAL A 104 -1.55 -0.58 -11.09
CA VAL A 104 -0.41 -0.03 -10.34
C VAL A 104 -0.52 1.49 -10.26
N GLN A 105 -0.95 2.17 -11.33
CA GLN A 105 -1.22 3.62 -11.33
C GLN A 105 -2.31 4.00 -10.32
N GLN A 106 -3.41 3.24 -10.29
CA GLN A 106 -4.53 3.46 -9.38
C GLN A 106 -4.12 3.34 -7.91
N PHE A 107 -3.23 2.40 -7.58
CA PHE A 107 -2.77 2.17 -6.21
C PHE A 107 -1.52 2.99 -5.84
N HIS A 108 -0.85 3.66 -6.77
CA HIS A 108 0.32 4.49 -6.49
C HIS A 108 0.09 5.51 -5.34
N PRO A 109 -1.06 6.23 -5.26
CA PRO A 109 -1.31 7.14 -4.14
C PRO A 109 -1.36 6.47 -2.76
N THR A 110 -1.61 5.16 -2.68
CA THR A 110 -1.72 4.42 -1.40
C THR A 110 -0.42 3.77 -0.97
N PHE A 111 0.68 3.90 -1.72
CA PHE A 111 1.96 3.26 -1.37
C PHE A 111 2.49 3.69 0.00
N HIS A 112 2.29 4.96 0.38
CA HIS A 112 2.70 5.46 1.70
C HIS A 112 2.09 4.68 2.88
N LEU A 113 0.95 4.02 2.70
CA LEU A 113 0.31 3.19 3.72
C LEU A 113 1.05 1.88 3.98
N MET A 114 1.94 1.46 3.07
CA MET A 114 2.70 0.21 3.17
C MET A 114 4.05 0.37 3.91
N GLY A 115 4.37 1.56 4.42
CA GLY A 115 5.64 1.82 5.11
C GLY A 115 6.85 1.60 4.21
N THR A 116 7.84 0.82 4.67
CA THR A 116 9.07 0.51 3.91
C THR A 116 8.77 -0.09 2.54
N ALA A 117 7.80 -1.02 2.45
CA ALA A 117 7.40 -1.61 1.17
C ALA A 117 6.89 -0.56 0.18
N GLY A 118 6.22 0.48 0.69
CA GLY A 118 5.76 1.62 -0.10
C GLY A 118 6.89 2.45 -0.69
N SER A 119 7.95 2.68 0.10
CA SER A 119 9.13 3.39 -0.37
C SER A 119 9.84 2.62 -1.48
N VAL A 120 10.03 1.30 -1.31
CA VAL A 120 10.64 0.44 -2.33
C VAL A 120 9.75 0.36 -3.58
N ALA A 121 8.43 0.26 -3.41
CA ALA A 121 7.47 0.28 -4.52
C ALA A 121 7.54 1.58 -5.35
N ASN A 122 7.69 2.74 -4.71
CA ASN A 122 7.86 4.02 -5.42
C ASN A 122 9.17 4.04 -6.24
N MET A 123 10.27 3.55 -5.67
CA MET A 123 11.54 3.44 -6.39
C MET A 123 11.44 2.48 -7.57
N PHE A 124 10.77 1.34 -7.37
CA PHE A 124 10.52 0.36 -8.41
C PHE A 124 9.68 0.94 -9.56
N VAL A 125 8.57 1.64 -9.26
CA VAL A 125 7.77 2.31 -10.30
C VAL A 125 8.60 3.36 -11.05
N SER A 126 9.45 4.09 -10.33
CA SER A 126 10.35 5.07 -10.95
C SER A 126 11.39 4.41 -11.87
N SER A 127 11.88 3.21 -11.53
CA SER A 127 12.82 2.47 -12.38
C SER A 127 12.17 1.94 -13.66
N LEU A 128 10.87 1.58 -13.61
CA LEU A 128 10.11 1.19 -14.80
C LEU A 128 9.96 2.35 -15.81
N PHE A 129 9.83 3.58 -15.32
CA PHE A 129 9.81 4.76 -16.20
C PHE A 129 11.08 4.87 -17.04
N TRP A 130 12.26 4.63 -16.45
CA TRP A 130 13.53 4.65 -17.19
C TRP A 130 13.60 3.54 -18.24
N LEU A 131 13.11 2.33 -17.92
CA LEU A 131 13.01 1.24 -18.88
C LEU A 131 11.99 1.53 -20.00
N GLN A 132 10.91 2.25 -19.73
CA GLN A 132 9.98 2.72 -20.76
C GLN A 132 10.67 3.71 -21.71
N GLN A 133 11.46 4.65 -21.18
CA GLN A 133 12.27 5.55 -22.02
C GLN A 133 13.31 4.78 -22.84
N ALA A 134 13.93 3.77 -22.25
CA ALA A 134 14.84 2.88 -22.96
C ALA A 134 14.15 2.20 -24.16
N MET A 135 12.89 1.76 -24.02
CA MET A 135 12.13 1.18 -25.13
C MET A 135 11.93 2.20 -26.26
N HIS A 136 11.62 3.45 -25.94
CA HIS A 136 11.52 4.50 -26.96
C HIS A 136 12.83 4.68 -27.73
N VAL A 137 13.98 4.66 -27.04
CA VAL A 137 15.30 4.79 -27.66
C VAL A 137 15.60 3.58 -28.54
N ILE A 138 15.37 2.35 -28.06
CA ILE A 138 15.56 1.13 -28.85
C ILE A 138 14.68 1.13 -30.10
N GLN A 139 13.44 1.62 -29.99
CA GLN A 139 12.48 1.60 -31.08
C GLN A 139 12.76 2.68 -32.14
N LYS A 140 13.20 3.87 -31.74
CA LYS A 140 13.28 5.05 -32.62
C LYS A 140 14.70 5.43 -33.03
N GLU A 141 15.73 5.01 -32.29
CA GLU A 141 17.10 5.49 -32.45
C GLU A 141 18.10 4.34 -32.71
N SER A 142 19.31 4.70 -33.12
CA SER A 142 20.45 3.78 -33.18
C SER A 142 21.03 3.56 -31.79
N LEU A 143 21.05 2.32 -31.32
CA LEU A 143 21.52 1.97 -29.98
C LEU A 143 23.06 2.08 -29.88
N ARG A 144 23.54 3.18 -29.32
CA ARG A 144 24.96 3.40 -29.01
C ARG A 144 25.41 2.56 -27.81
N ASP A 145 26.71 2.27 -27.71
CA ASP A 145 27.26 1.45 -26.62
C ASP A 145 27.03 2.07 -25.23
N GLU A 146 27.21 3.38 -25.09
CA GLU A 146 26.92 4.11 -23.84
C GLU A 146 25.45 3.96 -23.43
N THR A 147 24.54 4.10 -24.39
CA THR A 147 23.11 3.91 -24.16
C THR A 147 22.80 2.48 -23.76
N ARG A 148 23.42 1.48 -24.41
CA ARG A 148 23.26 0.07 -24.04
C ARG A 148 23.69 -0.17 -22.59
N LEU A 149 24.81 0.38 -22.16
CA LEU A 149 25.29 0.27 -20.77
C LEU A 149 24.33 0.91 -19.77
N GLN A 150 23.78 2.09 -20.10
CA GLN A 150 22.77 2.73 -19.24
C GLN A 150 21.53 1.85 -19.09
N ILE A 151 21.00 1.30 -20.19
CA ILE A 151 19.81 0.44 -20.14
C ILE A 151 20.09 -0.84 -19.35
N LEU A 152 21.29 -1.41 -19.48
CA LEU A 152 21.72 -2.55 -18.66
C LEU A 152 21.68 -2.21 -17.16
N GLN A 153 22.21 -1.05 -16.77
CA GLN A 153 22.16 -0.59 -15.38
C GLN A 153 20.72 -0.38 -14.90
N ASP A 154 19.85 0.18 -15.73
CA ASP A 154 18.45 0.40 -15.39
C ASP A 154 17.69 -0.93 -15.21
N CYS A 155 18.02 -1.94 -16.03
CA CYS A 155 17.52 -3.31 -15.85
C CYS A 155 17.96 -3.89 -14.51
N GLU A 156 19.25 -3.81 -14.18
CA GLU A 156 19.80 -4.31 -12.92
C GLU A 156 19.15 -3.66 -11.71
N ASN A 157 19.01 -2.33 -11.73
CA ASN A 157 18.34 -1.58 -10.68
C ASN A 157 16.89 -2.03 -10.51
N THR A 158 16.15 -2.20 -11.62
CA THR A 158 14.76 -2.67 -11.59
C THR A 158 14.64 -4.09 -11.04
N ILE A 159 15.55 -4.99 -11.42
CA ILE A 159 15.58 -6.37 -10.93
C ILE A 159 15.87 -6.40 -9.42
N ALA A 160 16.85 -5.63 -8.95
CA ALA A 160 17.21 -5.54 -7.54
C ALA A 160 16.04 -5.00 -6.70
N LEU A 161 15.40 -3.92 -7.16
CA LEU A 161 14.22 -3.35 -6.50
C LEU A 161 13.06 -4.34 -6.46
N ALA A 162 12.83 -5.10 -7.52
CA ALA A 162 11.80 -6.14 -7.53
C ALA A 162 12.11 -7.29 -6.55
N GLN A 163 13.37 -7.69 -6.45
CA GLN A 163 13.83 -8.72 -5.52
C GLN A 163 13.72 -8.27 -4.06
N GLU A 164 13.95 -6.98 -3.77
CA GLU A 164 13.74 -6.39 -2.45
C GLU A 164 12.25 -6.23 -2.12
N LEU A 165 11.45 -5.78 -3.10
CA LEU A 165 10.03 -5.51 -2.91
C LEU A 165 9.20 -6.77 -2.69
N ALA A 166 9.46 -7.83 -3.45
CA ALA A 166 8.68 -9.07 -3.40
C ALA A 166 8.51 -9.66 -1.97
N PRO A 167 9.57 -9.88 -1.16
CA PRO A 167 9.41 -10.40 0.20
C PRO A 167 8.65 -9.43 1.12
N LEU A 168 8.78 -8.11 0.92
CA LEU A 168 8.05 -7.11 1.71
C LEU A 168 6.54 -7.15 1.43
N LEU A 169 6.14 -7.34 0.16
CA LEU A 169 4.74 -7.51 -0.20
C LEU A 169 4.17 -8.81 0.38
N ILE A 170 4.92 -9.91 0.29
CA ILE A 170 4.52 -11.20 0.88
C ILE A 170 4.36 -11.09 2.40
N ALA A 171 5.23 -10.34 3.08
CA ALA A 171 5.10 -10.12 4.52
C ALA A 171 3.83 -9.33 4.90
N LEU A 172 3.33 -8.46 4.02
CA LEU A 172 2.13 -7.66 4.25
C LEU A 172 0.84 -8.43 3.99
N CYS A 173 0.73 -9.12 2.86
CA CYS A 173 -0.53 -9.73 2.39
C CYS A 173 -0.50 -11.24 2.22
N GLY A 174 0.63 -11.89 2.49
CA GLY A 174 0.87 -13.29 2.09
C GLY A 174 1.12 -13.42 0.59
N LYS A 175 1.48 -14.63 0.15
CA LYS A 175 1.74 -14.90 -1.27
C LYS A 175 0.42 -15.00 -2.04
N THR A 176 0.16 -14.03 -2.92
CA THR A 176 -0.93 -14.15 -3.90
C THR A 176 -0.48 -15.04 -5.08
N ASN A 177 -1.32 -16.03 -5.44
CA ASN A 177 -1.13 -16.87 -6.64
C ASN A 177 -1.93 -16.35 -7.84
N ARG A 178 -2.51 -15.13 -7.75
CA ARG A 178 -3.35 -14.58 -8.81
C ARG A 178 -2.47 -13.99 -9.92
N LEU A 179 -2.58 -14.55 -11.11
CA LEU A 179 -2.11 -13.89 -12.33
C LEU A 179 -3.06 -12.72 -12.65
N PRO A 180 -2.56 -11.56 -13.09
CA PRO A 180 -3.41 -10.51 -13.61
C PRO A 180 -3.83 -10.94 -15.02
N ASP A 181 -5.06 -11.46 -15.19
CA ASP A 181 -5.87 -11.42 -16.43
C ASP A 181 -6.98 -12.50 -16.54
N GLN A 182 -7.19 -13.39 -15.57
CA GLN A 182 -8.22 -14.43 -15.75
C GLN A 182 -9.68 -14.01 -15.46
N ASP A 183 -9.94 -12.80 -14.99
CA ASP A 183 -11.28 -12.40 -14.50
C ASP A 183 -11.98 -11.28 -15.31
N MET A 184 -11.46 -10.87 -16.49
CA MET A 184 -12.06 -9.78 -17.30
C MET A 184 -12.78 -10.22 -18.60
N GLU A 185 -13.02 -11.51 -18.83
CA GLU A 185 -13.77 -12.01 -20.01
C GLU A 185 -15.13 -12.65 -19.66
N SER A 186 -15.80 -12.19 -18.61
CA SER A 186 -17.17 -12.65 -18.32
C SER A 186 -18.10 -11.51 -17.93
N HIS A 187 -18.43 -10.64 -18.88
CA HIS A 187 -19.69 -9.88 -18.89
C HIS A 187 -20.10 -9.49 -20.32
#